data_AF-A0A9D8X3R7-F1
#
_entry.id   AF-A0A9D8X3R7-F1
#
_cell.length_a   1.000
_cell.length_b   1.000
_cell.length_c   1.000
_cell.angle_alpha   90.00
_cell.angle_beta   90.00
_cell.angle_gamma   90.00
#
_symmetry.space_group_name_H-M   'P 1'
#
loop_
_entity.id
_entity.type
_entity.pdbx_description
1 polymer ?
#
loop_
_entity_poly.entity_id
_entity_poly.type
_entity_poly.pdbx_seq_one_letter_code
_entity_poly.pdbx_strand_id
1 'polypeptide(L)'
;FLSKNKIIVDLGCAPGGWSQIAASKLKNTGKLVGLDILPTEPLDGATFVCQDFTTEDATEKLLALLDGQKADIVMSDMAANTTGHQQTDHLRTIGLVEAAYEFAKTVLAPGGIFIAKVFQGGAEGELLTDMKQNFAKVSHYKPDASREKSPETYVVAENFRAKEKQAK
;
A
#
# COMPACT_ATOMS: atom_id res chain seq x y z
N PHE A 1 -7.85 -7.13 10.03
CA PHE A 1 -6.70 -6.28 10.42
C PHE A 1 -7.09 -4.81 10.58
N LEU A 2 -8.01 -4.26 9.79
CA LEU A 2 -8.56 -2.92 10.04
C LEU A 2 -9.35 -2.87 11.36
N SER A 3 -8.99 -1.94 12.24
CA SER A 3 -9.62 -1.74 13.54
C SER A 3 -9.30 -0.34 14.08
N LYS A 4 -9.91 0.03 15.21
CA LYS A 4 -9.63 1.27 15.95
C LYS A 4 -8.14 1.44 16.28
N ASN A 5 -7.72 2.70 16.47
CA ASN A 5 -6.38 3.07 16.95
C ASN A 5 -5.23 2.62 16.03
N LYS A 6 -5.51 2.47 14.73
CA LYS A 6 -4.51 2.11 13.73
C LYS A 6 -4.05 3.33 12.95
N ILE A 7 -2.81 3.28 12.49
CA ILE A 7 -2.23 4.23 11.54
C ILE A 7 -2.15 3.54 10.19
N ILE A 8 -2.84 4.09 9.19
CA ILE A 8 -3.01 3.49 7.87
C ILE A 8 -2.49 4.47 6.82
N VAL A 9 -1.67 3.95 5.89
CA VAL A 9 -1.29 4.66 4.66
C VAL A 9 -1.99 4.02 3.46
N ASP A 10 -2.66 4.82 2.65
CA ASP A 10 -3.37 4.41 1.43
C ASP A 10 -2.72 5.04 0.18
N LEU A 11 -1.98 4.24 -0.60
CA LEU A 11 -1.29 4.68 -1.81
C LEU A 11 -2.12 4.36 -3.05
N GLY A 12 -2.32 5.34 -3.93
CA GLY A 12 -3.29 5.20 -5.02
C GLY A 12 -4.72 5.21 -4.47
N CYS A 13 -5.01 6.13 -3.55
CA CYS A 13 -6.27 6.11 -2.79
C CYS A 13 -7.49 6.60 -3.58
N ALA A 14 -7.35 7.28 -4.72
CA ALA A 14 -8.49 7.75 -5.51
C ALA A 14 -9.19 6.57 -6.20
N PRO A 15 -10.54 6.55 -6.26
CA PRO A 15 -11.48 7.61 -5.85
C PRO A 15 -11.84 7.63 -4.36
N GLY A 16 -11.25 6.77 -3.52
CA GLY A 16 -11.42 6.80 -2.06
C GLY A 16 -12.05 5.55 -1.45
N GLY A 17 -12.38 4.53 -2.24
CA GLY A 17 -13.14 3.36 -1.76
C GLY A 17 -12.48 2.61 -0.60
N TRP A 18 -11.16 2.38 -0.67
CA TRP A 18 -10.41 1.73 0.42
C TRP A 18 -10.30 2.64 1.64
N SER A 19 -9.99 3.91 1.41
CA SER A 19 -9.97 4.96 2.44
C SER A 19 -11.29 5.08 3.21
N GLN A 20 -12.43 5.04 2.53
CA GLN A 20 -13.76 5.08 3.17
C GLN A 20 -13.99 3.89 4.10
N ILE A 21 -13.62 2.68 3.66
CA ILE A 21 -13.70 1.47 4.48
C ILE A 21 -12.74 1.59 5.68
N ALA A 22 -11.50 2.02 5.45
CA ALA A 22 -10.51 2.19 6.51
C ALA A 22 -10.97 3.20 7.57
N ALA A 23 -11.42 4.40 7.17
CA ALA A 23 -11.92 5.43 8.08
C ALA A 23 -13.13 4.92 8.90
N SER A 24 -14.07 4.22 8.26
CA SER A 24 -15.22 3.61 8.93
C SER A 24 -14.79 2.62 10.02
N LYS A 25 -13.74 1.83 9.79
CA LYS A 25 -13.20 0.88 10.77
C LYS A 25 -12.39 1.57 11.88
N LEU A 26 -11.70 2.67 11.57
CA LEU A 26 -10.96 3.48 12.55
C LEU A 26 -11.89 4.18 13.56
N LYS A 27 -13.12 4.55 13.16
CA LYS A 27 -14.09 5.27 14.00
C LYS A 27 -13.50 6.52 14.66
N ASN A 28 -12.71 7.28 13.92
CA ASN A 28 -12.02 8.51 14.35
C ASN A 28 -11.03 8.33 15.51
N THR A 29 -10.53 7.12 15.76
CA THR A 29 -9.57 6.88 16.86
C THR A 29 -8.14 6.57 16.41
N GLY A 30 -7.82 6.80 15.13
CA GLY A 30 -6.48 6.58 14.57
C GLY A 30 -6.15 7.62 13.51
N LYS A 31 -5.25 7.27 12.59
CA LYS A 31 -4.79 8.18 11.52
C LYS A 31 -4.89 7.46 10.18
N LEU A 32 -5.48 8.13 9.18
CA LEU A 32 -5.49 7.70 7.79
C LEU A 32 -4.79 8.77 6.95
N VAL A 33 -3.69 8.39 6.30
CA VAL A 33 -2.98 9.23 5.34
C VAL A 33 -3.10 8.59 3.97
N GLY A 34 -3.51 9.33 2.95
CA GLY A 34 -3.53 8.81 1.59
C GLY A 34 -2.81 9.71 0.61
N LEU A 35 -2.32 9.12 -0.47
CA LEU A 35 -1.70 9.82 -1.57
C LEU A 35 -2.16 9.23 -2.90
N ASP A 36 -2.56 10.09 -3.82
CA ASP A 36 -2.93 9.72 -5.17
C ASP A 36 -2.55 10.84 -6.15
N ILE A 37 -2.28 10.49 -7.41
CA ILE A 37 -2.04 11.48 -8.47
C ILE A 37 -3.31 12.27 -8.82
N LEU A 38 -4.48 11.69 -8.54
CA LEU A 38 -5.79 12.29 -8.71
C LEU A 38 -6.33 12.84 -7.38
N PRO A 39 -7.20 13.86 -7.44
CA PRO A 39 -7.87 14.36 -6.24
C PRO A 39 -8.83 13.31 -5.66
N THR A 40 -8.78 13.14 -4.34
CA THR A 40 -9.70 12.32 -3.57
C THR A 40 -10.63 13.22 -2.76
N GLU A 41 -11.91 12.87 -2.66
CA GLU A 41 -12.88 13.63 -1.87
C GLU A 41 -12.44 13.70 -0.39
N PRO A 42 -12.62 14.86 0.29
CA PRO A 42 -12.33 14.97 1.71
C PRO A 42 -13.12 13.92 2.52
N LEU A 43 -12.43 13.32 3.50
CA LEU A 43 -13.00 12.31 4.39
C LEU A 43 -12.60 12.61 5.83
N ASP A 44 -13.58 12.68 6.73
CA ASP A 44 -13.34 12.97 8.14
C ASP A 44 -12.34 11.98 8.76
N GLY A 45 -11.35 12.53 9.46
CA GLY A 45 -10.29 11.73 10.08
C GLY A 45 -9.22 11.20 9.10
N ALA A 46 -9.27 11.60 7.83
CA ALA A 46 -8.25 11.30 6.83
C ALA A 46 -7.53 12.56 6.35
N THR A 47 -6.28 12.41 5.92
CA THR A 47 -5.52 13.46 5.24
C THR A 47 -5.04 12.93 3.89
N PHE A 48 -5.36 13.64 2.81
CA PHE A 48 -5.01 13.22 1.46
C PHE A 48 -4.04 14.22 0.80
N VAL A 49 -3.10 13.67 0.04
CA VAL A 49 -2.16 14.42 -0.79
C VAL A 49 -2.42 14.08 -2.25
N CYS A 50 -2.69 15.10 -3.07
CA CYS A 50 -2.80 14.95 -4.52
C CYS A 50 -1.41 15.12 -5.15
N GLN A 51 -0.71 14.02 -5.40
CA GLN A 51 0.65 13.98 -5.92
C GLN A 51 0.98 12.62 -6.55
N ASP A 52 1.85 12.61 -7.54
CA ASP A 52 2.43 11.37 -8.07
C ASP A 52 3.40 10.76 -7.05
N PHE A 53 3.12 9.53 -6.62
CA PHE A 53 3.93 8.79 -5.64
C PHE A 53 5.39 8.56 -6.07
N THR A 54 5.66 8.59 -7.38
CA THR A 54 7.01 8.35 -7.92
C THR A 54 7.92 9.58 -7.89
N THR A 55 7.41 10.74 -7.46
CA THR A 55 8.19 11.96 -7.30
C THR A 55 9.10 11.91 -6.07
N GLU A 56 10.26 12.58 -6.14
CA GLU A 56 11.31 12.53 -5.12
C GLU A 56 10.80 12.96 -3.72
N ASP A 57 9.87 13.91 -3.65
CA ASP A 57 9.36 14.48 -2.39
C ASP A 57 8.08 13.80 -1.87
N ALA A 58 7.48 12.85 -2.61
CA ALA A 58 6.24 12.19 -2.20
C ALA A 58 6.41 11.42 -0.88
N THR A 59 7.52 10.71 -0.74
CA THR A 59 7.85 9.97 0.48
C THR A 59 8.03 10.90 1.68
N GLU A 60 8.71 12.04 1.49
CA GLU A 60 8.95 13.01 2.55
C GLU A 60 7.64 13.62 3.06
N LYS A 61 6.71 13.94 2.14
CA LYS A 61 5.38 14.44 2.51
C LYS A 61 4.58 13.42 3.31
N LEU A 62 4.59 12.14 2.91
CA LEU A 62 3.94 11.08 3.67
C LEU A 62 4.56 10.91 5.05
N LEU A 63 5.90 10.94 5.16
CA LEU A 63 6.61 10.87 6.44
C LEU A 63 6.28 12.04 7.36
N ALA A 64 6.17 13.25 6.81
CA ALA A 64 5.77 14.44 7.57
C ALA A 64 4.35 14.30 8.13
N LEU A 65 3.40 13.75 7.35
CA LEU A 65 2.03 13.49 7.82
C LEU A 65 1.95 12.38 8.88
N LEU A 66 2.86 11.41 8.81
CA LEU A 66 3.00 10.39 9.85
C LEU A 66 3.56 10.96 11.16
N ASP A 67 4.27 12.09 11.14
CA ASP A 67 4.77 12.81 12.31
C ASP A 67 5.61 11.91 13.24
N GLY A 68 6.56 11.18 12.65
CA GLY A 68 7.43 10.24 13.36
C GLY A 68 6.75 8.94 13.80
N GLN A 69 5.44 8.80 13.65
CA GLN A 69 4.72 7.57 13.99
C GLN A 69 4.92 6.49 12.92
N LYS A 70 4.91 5.23 13.34
CA LYS A 70 4.96 4.07 12.44
C LYS A 70 3.55 3.67 12.02
N ALA A 71 3.39 3.26 10.76
CA ALA A 71 2.14 2.75 10.23
C ALA A 71 1.92 1.30 10.67
N ASP A 72 0.68 0.95 11.02
CA ASP A 72 0.28 -0.44 11.21
C ASP A 72 0.03 -1.13 9.88
N ILE A 73 -0.48 -0.38 8.90
CA ILE A 73 -0.92 -0.89 7.61
C ILE A 73 -0.49 0.08 6.52
N VAL A 74 0.14 -0.45 5.48
CA VAL A 74 0.34 0.25 4.21
C VAL A 74 -0.42 -0.54 3.15
N MET A 75 -1.35 0.12 2.48
CA MET A 75 -2.14 -0.46 1.39
C MET A 75 -1.91 0.33 0.11
N SER A 76 -1.84 -0.36 -1.02
CA SER A 76 -1.57 0.23 -2.33
C SER A 76 -2.50 -0.32 -3.39
N ASP A 77 -3.38 0.53 -3.91
CA ASP A 77 -4.21 0.23 -5.08
C ASP A 77 -3.68 0.90 -6.36
N MET A 78 -2.44 1.38 -6.34
CA MET A 78 -1.77 1.94 -7.51
C MET A 78 -1.68 0.91 -8.65
N ALA A 79 -1.94 1.38 -9.87
CA ALA A 79 -1.60 0.70 -11.10
C ALA A 79 -1.21 1.72 -12.17
N ALA A 80 -0.33 1.32 -13.08
CA ALA A 80 0.05 2.19 -14.19
C ALA A 80 -1.12 2.29 -15.18
N ASN A 81 -1.26 3.46 -15.83
CA ASN A 81 -2.18 3.62 -16.95
C ASN A 81 -1.87 2.58 -18.02
N THR A 82 -2.92 1.87 -18.45
CA THR A 82 -2.79 0.80 -19.44
C THR A 82 -2.40 1.36 -20.80
N THR A 83 -1.40 0.75 -21.40
CA THR A 83 -0.95 1.01 -22.77
C THR A 83 -1.65 0.08 -23.76
N GLY A 84 -2.33 -0.96 -23.26
CA GLY A 84 -2.91 -2.03 -24.06
C GLY A 84 -1.93 -3.18 -24.31
N HIS A 85 -0.65 -3.01 -23.96
CA HIS A 85 0.35 -4.06 -24.04
C HIS A 85 0.54 -4.72 -22.67
N GLN A 86 -0.06 -5.91 -22.49
CA GLN A 86 -0.17 -6.58 -21.19
C GLN A 86 1.16 -6.72 -20.45
N GLN A 87 2.24 -7.10 -21.14
CA GLN A 87 3.54 -7.27 -20.50
C GLN A 87 4.12 -5.93 -20.00
N THR A 88 3.95 -4.86 -20.77
CA THR A 88 4.42 -3.53 -20.37
C THR A 88 3.60 -3.00 -19.20
N ASP A 89 2.29 -3.18 -19.25
CA ASP A 89 1.38 -2.75 -18.19
C ASP A 89 1.65 -3.53 -16.88
N HIS A 90 1.96 -4.82 -16.98
CA HIS A 90 2.42 -5.64 -15.86
C HIS A 90 3.71 -5.10 -15.25
N LEU A 91 4.77 -4.92 -16.05
CA LEU A 91 6.07 -4.44 -15.55
C LEU A 91 5.98 -3.06 -14.89
N ARG A 92 5.23 -2.13 -15.49
CA ARG A 92 5.03 -0.78 -14.91
C ARG A 92 4.26 -0.83 -13.60
N THR A 93 3.30 -1.74 -13.47
CA THR A 93 2.54 -1.91 -12.23
C THR A 93 3.39 -2.57 -11.15
N ILE A 94 4.21 -3.56 -11.50
CA ILE A 94 5.17 -4.16 -10.55
C ILE A 94 6.14 -3.10 -10.02
N GLY A 95 6.65 -2.20 -10.87
CA GLY A 95 7.51 -1.10 -10.39
C GLY A 95 6.83 -0.19 -9.35
N LEU A 96 5.52 0.06 -9.48
CA LEU A 96 4.76 0.80 -8.47
C LEU A 96 4.61 0.00 -7.17
N VAL A 97 4.42 -1.31 -7.26
CA VAL A 97 4.33 -2.21 -6.09
C VAL A 97 5.66 -2.28 -5.37
N GLU A 98 6.78 -2.36 -6.10
CA GLU A 98 8.13 -2.31 -5.55
C GLU A 98 8.38 -1.00 -4.81
N ALA A 99 8.05 0.14 -5.43
CA ALA A 99 8.18 1.45 -4.79
C ALA A 99 7.33 1.56 -3.51
N ALA A 100 6.07 1.09 -3.56
CA ALA A 100 5.18 1.06 -2.40
C ALA A 100 5.73 0.18 -1.28
N TYR A 101 6.31 -0.97 -1.63
CA TYR A 101 6.89 -1.91 -0.69
C TYR A 101 8.19 -1.40 -0.06
N GLU A 102 9.05 -0.73 -0.82
CA GLU A 102 10.23 -0.04 -0.28
C GLU A 102 9.82 1.04 0.72
N PHE A 103 8.85 1.88 0.36
CA PHE A 103 8.27 2.84 1.30
C PHE A 103 7.70 2.15 2.54
N ALA A 104 6.94 1.06 2.38
CA ALA A 104 6.36 0.31 3.49
C ALA A 104 7.42 -0.20 4.47
N LYS A 105 8.57 -0.67 3.99
CA LYS A 105 9.70 -1.08 4.85
C LYS A 105 10.23 0.05 5.73
N THR A 106 10.09 1.30 5.30
CA THR A 106 10.53 2.47 6.08
C THR A 106 9.53 2.89 7.16
N VAL A 107 8.23 2.76 6.89
CA VAL A 107 7.17 3.30 7.75
C VAL A 107 6.44 2.27 8.61
N LEU A 108 6.46 0.99 8.24
CA LEU A 108 5.73 -0.03 8.98
C LEU A 108 6.32 -0.26 10.38
N ALA A 109 5.42 -0.39 11.36
CA ALA A 109 5.73 -0.89 12.68
C ALA A 109 6.04 -2.40 12.64
N PRO A 110 6.82 -2.93 13.60
CA PRO A 110 6.88 -4.38 13.81
C PRO A 110 5.47 -4.98 13.95
N GLY A 111 5.20 -6.10 13.28
CA GLY A 111 3.87 -6.70 13.22
C GLY A 111 2.93 -6.07 12.16
N GLY A 112 3.38 -5.03 11.45
CA GLY A 112 2.60 -4.34 10.43
C GLY A 112 2.26 -5.17 9.20
N ILE A 113 1.36 -4.65 8.37
CA ILE A 113 0.82 -5.34 7.18
C ILE A 113 1.04 -4.48 5.94
N PHE A 114 1.48 -5.13 4.86
CA PHE A 114 1.52 -4.54 3.53
C PHE A 114 0.54 -5.24 2.61
N ILE A 115 -0.24 -4.47 1.85
CA ILE A 115 -1.20 -4.97 0.86
C ILE A 115 -1.00 -4.20 -0.43
N ALA A 116 -0.89 -4.88 -1.56
CA ALA A 116 -0.80 -4.21 -2.85
C ALA A 116 -1.54 -4.95 -3.96
N LYS A 117 -2.17 -4.18 -4.86
CA LYS A 117 -2.74 -4.70 -6.10
C LYS A 117 -1.63 -5.20 -7.02
N VAL A 118 -1.81 -6.40 -7.56
CA VAL A 118 -0.92 -7.05 -8.54
C VAL A 118 -1.78 -7.73 -9.61
N PHE A 119 -1.33 -7.73 -10.87
CA PHE A 119 -2.05 -8.40 -11.96
C PHE A 119 -1.71 -9.89 -12.07
N GLN A 120 -2.40 -10.63 -12.94
CA GLN A 120 -2.20 -12.06 -13.19
C GLN A 120 -0.72 -12.37 -13.49
N GLY A 121 -0.12 -13.27 -12.71
CA GLY A 121 1.34 -13.41 -12.55
C GLY A 121 1.81 -12.97 -11.15
N GLY A 122 1.08 -12.09 -10.47
CA GLY A 122 1.34 -11.68 -9.09
C GLY A 122 2.69 -10.99 -8.87
N ALA A 123 3.02 -10.70 -7.60
CA ALA A 123 4.40 -10.45 -7.22
C ALA A 123 5.22 -11.74 -7.39
N GLU A 124 6.18 -11.73 -8.30
CA GLU A 124 7.04 -12.86 -8.63
C GLU A 124 8.52 -12.54 -8.34
N GLY A 125 9.37 -13.58 -8.39
CA GLY A 125 10.81 -13.44 -8.35
C GLY A 125 11.36 -12.82 -7.06
N GLU A 126 12.18 -11.77 -7.23
CA GLU A 126 12.95 -11.14 -6.15
C GLU A 126 12.05 -10.42 -5.15
N LEU A 127 10.99 -9.73 -5.61
CA LEU A 127 10.05 -9.02 -4.76
C LEU A 127 9.37 -9.97 -3.76
N LEU A 128 8.84 -11.10 -4.23
CA LEU A 128 8.20 -12.09 -3.36
C LEU A 128 9.20 -12.72 -2.38
N THR A 129 10.44 -12.90 -2.83
CA THR A 129 11.52 -13.42 -1.99
C THR A 129 11.87 -12.44 -0.86
N ASP A 130 12.03 -11.16 -1.17
CA ASP A 130 12.29 -10.13 -0.14
C ASP A 130 11.08 -9.98 0.80
N MET A 131 9.85 -9.99 0.30
CA MET A 131 8.65 -9.98 1.15
C MET A 131 8.66 -11.14 2.14
N LYS A 132 8.97 -12.37 1.70
CA LYS A 132 9.03 -13.56 2.59
C LYS A 132 10.16 -13.49 3.61
N GLN A 133 11.23 -12.74 3.33
CA GLN A 133 12.29 -12.48 4.31
C GLN A 133 11.85 -11.44 5.36
N ASN A 134 11.09 -10.43 4.97
CA ASN A 134 10.71 -9.33 5.87
C ASN A 134 9.36 -9.52 6.57
N PHE A 135 8.52 -10.46 6.15
CA PHE A 135 7.19 -10.71 6.73
C PHE A 135 7.02 -12.16 7.17
N ALA A 136 6.24 -12.39 8.23
CA ALA A 136 5.99 -13.75 8.73
C ALA A 136 5.16 -14.59 7.74
N LYS A 137 4.25 -13.95 7.02
CA LYS A 137 3.37 -14.61 6.05
C LYS A 137 3.19 -13.72 4.83
N VAL A 138 3.26 -14.32 3.64
CA VAL A 138 2.97 -13.66 2.37
C VAL A 138 2.06 -14.56 1.56
N SER A 139 0.94 -14.02 1.09
CA SER A 139 -0.07 -14.76 0.32
C SER A 139 -0.70 -13.89 -0.75
N HIS A 140 -1.16 -14.50 -1.83
CA HIS A 140 -1.99 -13.84 -2.83
C HIS A 140 -3.47 -14.04 -2.51
N TYR A 141 -4.27 -12.99 -2.69
CA TYR A 141 -5.70 -12.99 -2.48
C TYR A 141 -6.41 -12.50 -3.75
N LYS A 142 -7.36 -13.30 -4.26
CA LYS A 142 -8.27 -12.89 -5.32
C LYS A 142 -9.66 -12.68 -4.69
N PRO A 143 -10.21 -11.46 -4.70
CA PRO A 143 -11.53 -11.23 -4.11
C PRO A 143 -12.63 -11.92 -4.91
N ASP A 144 -13.62 -12.47 -4.21
CA ASP A 144 -14.81 -13.09 -4.84
C ASP A 144 -15.62 -12.10 -5.68
N ALA A 145 -15.56 -10.81 -5.33
CA ALA A 145 -16.19 -9.72 -6.08
C ALA A 145 -15.45 -9.33 -7.37
N SER A 146 -14.24 -9.85 -7.59
CA SER A 146 -13.52 -9.63 -8.85
C SER A 146 -14.21 -10.44 -9.96
N ARG A 147 -14.51 -9.80 -11.09
CA ARG A 147 -15.06 -10.49 -12.27
C ARG A 147 -14.10 -11.63 -12.65
N GLU A 148 -14.60 -12.79 -13.08
CA GLU A 148 -13.75 -13.94 -13.46
C GLU A 148 -12.62 -13.57 -14.44
N LYS A 149 -12.90 -12.60 -15.33
CA LYS A 149 -11.95 -12.07 -16.33
C LYS A 149 -11.04 -10.95 -15.83
N SER A 150 -11.19 -10.47 -14.60
CA SER A 150 -10.26 -9.48 -14.05
C SER A 150 -8.94 -10.17 -13.70
N PRO A 151 -7.81 -9.62 -14.20
CA PRO A 151 -6.48 -10.09 -13.82
C PRO A 151 -6.08 -9.64 -12.41
N GLU A 152 -6.91 -8.85 -11.72
CA GLU A 152 -6.56 -8.25 -10.43
C GLU A 152 -6.52 -9.29 -9.30
N THR A 153 -5.39 -9.33 -8.63
CA THR A 153 -5.14 -10.05 -7.39
C THR A 153 -4.42 -9.11 -6.44
N TYR A 154 -4.26 -9.52 -5.18
CA TYR A 154 -3.56 -8.72 -4.18
C TYR A 154 -2.49 -9.57 -3.54
N VAL A 155 -1.30 -9.01 -3.36
CA VAL A 155 -0.32 -9.58 -2.44
C VAL A 155 -0.60 -9.04 -1.04
N VAL A 156 -0.65 -9.92 -0.05
CA VAL A 156 -0.88 -9.62 1.35
C VAL A 156 0.31 -10.15 2.15
N ALA A 157 1.07 -9.25 2.73
CA ALA A 157 2.23 -9.56 3.56
C ALA A 157 1.94 -9.14 5.01
N GLU A 158 1.95 -10.10 5.93
CA GLU A 158 1.51 -9.93 7.32
C GLU A 158 2.66 -10.13 8.30
N ASN A 159 2.61 -9.39 9.42
CA ASN A 159 3.59 -9.41 10.51
C ASN A 159 5.00 -9.03 10.03
N PHE A 160 5.18 -7.76 9.71
CA PHE A 160 6.47 -7.17 9.37
C PHE A 160 7.50 -7.43 10.49
N ARG A 161 8.65 -8.00 10.14
CA ARG A 161 9.67 -8.44 11.10
C ARG A 161 10.58 -7.32 11.61
N ALA A 162 10.48 -6.10 11.05
CA ALA A 162 11.32 -4.93 11.35
C ALA A 162 12.79 -5.31 11.61
N LYS A 163 13.62 -5.34 10.56
CA LYS A 163 15.05 -5.54 10.75
C LYS A 163 15.58 -4.41 11.65
N GLU A 164 16.02 -4.75 12.85
CA GLU A 164 16.76 -3.79 13.69
C GLU A 164 17.92 -3.26 12.84
N LYS A 165 17.96 -1.94 12.62
CA LYS A 165 19.19 -1.32 12.12
C LYS A 165 20.24 -1.61 13.18
N GLN A 166 21.13 -2.57 12.93
CA GLN A 166 22.37 -2.65 13.69
C GLN A 166 23.04 -1.29 13.51
N ALA A 167 23.08 -0.51 14.59
CA ALA A 167 23.87 0.70 14.64
C ALA A 167 25.31 0.30 14.33
N LYS A 168 25.83 0.75 13.19
CA LYS A 168 27.23 0.64 12.83
C LYS A 168 27.92 1.93 13.23
#